data_AF-K2DQC4-F1
#
_entry.id   AF-K2DQC4-F1
#
_cell.length_a   1.000
_cell.length_b   1.000
_cell.length_c   1.000
_cell.angle_alpha   90.00
_cell.angle_beta   90.00
_cell.angle_gamma   90.00
#
_symmetry.space_group_name_H-M   'P 1'
#
loop_
_entity.id
_entity.type
_entity.pdbx_description
1 polymer ?
#
loop_
_entity_poly.entity_id
_entity_poly.type
_entity_poly.pdbx_seq_one_letter_code
_entity_poly.pdbx_strand_id
1 'polypeptide(L)' 'MQYIPPELRHGKNEVELALKNKTPELVNINDIKGDFHTHTTDSDGVDTLEEMVKTAHSLGYKYYGISDHAPSV' A
#
# COMPACT_ATOMS: atom_id res chain seq x y z
N MET A 1 -13.82 -25.48 -5.11
CA MET A 1 -14.09 -24.13 -4.58
C MET A 1 -12.74 -23.47 -4.37
N GLN A 2 -12.55 -22.29 -4.95
CA GLN A 2 -11.36 -21.46 -4.71
C GLN A 2 -11.30 -21.07 -3.22
N TYR A 3 -10.10 -20.95 -2.66
CA TYR A 3 -9.95 -20.42 -1.30
C TYR A 3 -10.44 -18.97 -1.25
N ILE A 4 -11.15 -18.60 -0.19
CA ILE A 4 -11.68 -17.25 0.04
C ILE A 4 -10.78 -16.53 1.07
N PRO A 5 -9.94 -15.57 0.65
CA PRO A 5 -9.17 -14.73 1.56
C PRO A 5 -10.08 -14.01 2.57
N PRO A 6 -9.63 -13.78 3.81
CA PRO A 6 -10.40 -13.06 4.83
C PRO A 6 -10.98 -11.73 4.35
N GLU A 7 -10.24 -10.99 3.52
CA GLU A 7 -10.59 -9.68 2.94
C GLU A 7 -11.79 -9.74 1.99
N LEU A 8 -12.22 -10.95 1.57
CA LEU A 8 -13.42 -11.14 0.74
C LEU A 8 -14.63 -11.63 1.53
N ARG A 9 -14.50 -11.96 2.82
CA ARG A 9 -15.55 -12.59 3.64
C ARG A 9 -16.55 -11.57 4.20
N HIS A 10 -17.31 -10.95 3.31
CA HIS A 10 -18.26 -9.89 3.64
C HIS A 10 -19.73 -10.32 3.58
N GLY A 11 -20.04 -11.59 3.35
CA GLY A 11 -21.42 -12.11 3.31
C GLY A 11 -22.20 -11.65 2.08
N LYS A 12 -21.52 -11.33 0.98
CA LYS A 12 -22.14 -10.89 -0.28
C LYS A 12 -22.24 -12.08 -1.24
N ASN A 13 -21.30 -12.19 -2.16
CA ASN A 13 -21.28 -13.20 -3.22
C ASN A 13 -19.97 -14.00 -3.25
N GLU A 14 -19.12 -13.88 -2.22
CA GLU A 14 -17.81 -14.51 -2.18
C GLU A 14 -17.88 -16.03 -2.28
N VAL A 15 -18.89 -16.66 -1.66
CA VAL A 15 -19.10 -18.12 -1.73
C VAL A 15 -19.51 -18.53 -3.14
N GLU A 16 -20.43 -17.81 -3.78
CA GLU A 16 -20.87 -18.08 -5.16
C GLU A 16 -19.71 -17.93 -6.15
N LEU A 17 -18.93 -16.86 -6.02
CA LEU A 17 -17.75 -16.60 -6.85
C LEU A 17 -16.69 -17.68 -6.65
N ALA A 18 -16.44 -18.12 -5.41
CA ALA A 18 -15.45 -19.15 -5.10
C ALA A 18 -15.84 -20.53 -5.63
N LEU A 19 -17.14 -20.85 -5.62
CA LEU A 19 -17.65 -22.07 -6.26
C LEU A 19 -17.45 -22.05 -7.77
N LYS A 20 -17.56 -20.86 -8.40
CA LYS A 20 -17.33 -20.63 -9.82
C LYS A 20 -15.86 -20.41 -10.19
N ASN A 21 -14.93 -20.43 -9.23
CA ASN A 21 -13.52 -20.04 -9.39
C ASN A 21 -13.36 -18.65 -10.06
N LYS A 22 -14.16 -17.69 -9.59
CA LYS A 22 -14.23 -16.30 -10.09
C LYS A 22 -13.97 -15.27 -9.00
N THR A 23 -13.34 -15.63 -7.88
CA THR A 23 -12.93 -14.61 -6.92
C THR A 23 -11.77 -13.78 -7.50
N PRO A 24 -11.74 -12.46 -7.27
CA PRO A 24 -10.68 -11.61 -7.79
C PRO A 24 -9.32 -12.02 -7.22
N GLU A 25 -8.27 -11.75 -8.00
CA GLU A 25 -6.90 -11.75 -7.49
C GLU A 25 -6.70 -10.47 -6.66
N LEU A 26 -6.15 -10.62 -5.45
CA LEU A 26 -5.90 -9.50 -4.56
C LEU A 26 -4.47 -9.00 -4.74
N VAL A 27 -4.30 -7.70 -4.57
CA VAL A 27 -2.97 -7.08 -4.46
C VAL A 27 -2.25 -7.64 -3.23
N ASN A 28 -0.97 -7.95 -3.38
CA ASN A 28 -0.08 -8.38 -2.30
C ASN A 28 0.94 -7.30 -1.98
N ILE A 29 1.58 -7.41 -0.81
CA ILE A 29 2.63 -6.47 -0.41
C ILE A 29 3.79 -6.41 -1.42
N ASN A 30 4.09 -7.52 -2.08
CA ASN A 30 5.14 -7.61 -3.11
C ASN A 30 4.78 -6.87 -4.42
N ASP A 31 3.50 -6.54 -4.64
CA ASP A 31 3.05 -5.77 -5.80
C ASP A 31 3.27 -4.26 -5.59
N ILE A 32 3.48 -3.83 -4.34
CA ILE A 32 3.72 -2.44 -3.96
C ILE A 32 5.14 -2.04 -4.33
N LYS A 33 5.26 -1.06 -5.24
CA LYS A 33 6.54 -0.56 -5.75
C LYS A 33 6.98 0.75 -5.11
N GLY A 34 6.21 1.30 -4.19
CA GLY A 34 6.52 2.57 -3.55
C GLY A 34 5.31 3.18 -2.85
N ASP A 35 5.61 4.17 -2.02
CA ASP A 35 4.63 5.04 -1.37
C ASP A 35 4.62 6.40 -2.06
N PHE A 36 3.48 7.08 -2.07
CA PHE A 36 3.30 8.38 -2.69
C PHE A 36 2.99 9.50 -1.70
N HIS A 37 2.62 9.19 -0.46
CA HIS A 37 2.18 10.20 0.50
C HIS A 37 2.93 10.02 1.81
N THR A 38 4.09 10.68 1.92
CA THR A 38 4.97 10.60 3.08
C THR A 38 5.51 11.98 3.44
N HIS A 39 5.76 12.23 4.72
CA HIS A 39 6.14 13.55 5.23
C HIS A 39 7.52 13.44 5.87
N THR A 40 8.37 14.42 5.60
CA THR A 40 9.71 14.55 6.12
C THR A 40 9.74 15.56 7.27
N THR A 41 10.92 15.76 7.86
CA THR A 41 11.18 16.87 8.79
C THR A 41 10.94 18.26 8.21
N ASP A 42 10.70 18.41 6.90
CA ASP A 42 10.40 19.70 6.27
C ASP A 42 8.95 20.16 6.53
N SER A 43 8.05 19.29 6.99
CA SER A 43 6.78 19.69 7.61
C SER A 43 6.58 19.14 9.02
N ASP A 44 6.00 17.96 9.14
CA ASP A 44 5.51 17.35 10.38
C ASP A 44 5.89 15.86 10.48
N GLY A 45 6.72 15.39 9.54
CA GLY A 45 7.40 14.11 9.65
C GLY A 45 8.53 14.12 10.68
N VAL A 46 9.01 12.92 11.00
CA VAL A 46 10.05 12.71 12.02
C VAL A 46 11.38 12.26 11.44
N ASP A 47 11.38 11.79 10.19
CA ASP A 47 12.57 11.32 9.48
C ASP A 47 12.99 12.32 8.40
N THR A 48 14.29 12.43 8.19
CA THR A 48 14.83 13.26 7.10
C THR A 48 14.58 12.59 5.74
N LEU A 49 14.62 13.38 4.66
CA LEU A 49 14.51 12.86 3.29
C LEU A 49 15.49 11.69 3.02
N GLU A 50 16.74 11.81 3.49
CA GLU A 50 17.77 10.80 3.27
C GLU A 50 17.43 9.48 3.97
N GLU A 51 16.98 9.54 5.23
CA GLU A 51 16.57 8.36 6.01
C GLU A 51 15.38 7.64 5.37
N MET A 52 14.38 8.39 4.91
CA MET A 52 13.19 7.84 4.27
C MET A 52 13.52 7.19 2.93
N VAL A 53 14.30 7.85 2.07
CA VAL A 53 14.71 7.28 0.77
C VAL A 53 15.59 6.05 0.95
N LYS A 54 16.51 6.06 1.93
CA LYS A 54 17.34 4.89 2.25
C LYS A 54 16.50 3.70 2.71
N THR A 55 15.45 3.95 3.49
CA THR A 55 14.50 2.93 3.93
C THR A 55 13.65 2.41 2.78
N ALA A 56 13.12 3.30 1.94
CA ALA A 56 12.39 2.91 0.72
C ALA A 56 13.25 2.02 -0.20
N HIS A 57 14.53 2.36 -0.35
CA HIS A 57 15.47 1.54 -1.12
C HIS A 57 15.70 0.17 -0.49
N SER A 58 15.83 0.06 0.84
CA SER A 58 16.01 -1.24 1.52
C SER A 58 14.76 -2.12 1.44
N LEU A 59 13.57 -1.52 1.34
CA LEU A 59 12.30 -2.21 1.07
C LEU A 59 12.12 -2.63 -0.39
N GLY A 60 13.04 -2.25 -1.28
CA GLY A 60 12.97 -2.59 -2.71
C GLY A 60 11.97 -1.75 -3.50
N TYR A 61 11.57 -0.58 -2.97
CA TYR A 61 10.71 0.34 -3.71
C TYR A 61 11.43 0.92 -4.93
N LYS A 62 10.69 1.06 -6.03
CA LYS A 62 11.14 1.69 -7.28
C LYS A 62 10.98 3.21 -7.28
N TYR A 63 10.07 3.71 -6.45
CA TYR A 63 9.77 5.12 -6.32
C TYR A 63 9.35 5.43 -4.89
N TYR A 64 9.52 6.70 -4.50
CA TYR A 64 9.14 7.19 -3.19
C TYR A 64 8.68 8.64 -3.31
N GLY A 65 7.44 8.91 -2.91
CA GLY A 65 6.80 10.22 -3.02
C GLY A 65 6.80 10.95 -1.68
N ILE A 66 7.26 12.19 -1.71
CA ILE A 66 7.24 13.14 -0.59
C ILE A 66 6.07 14.11 -0.80
N SER A 67 5.27 14.32 0.24
CA SER A 67 4.03 15.10 0.25
C SER A 67 3.96 16.04 1.46
N ASP A 68 5.08 16.68 1.80
CA ASP A 68 5.15 17.64 2.90
C ASP A 68 4.07 18.73 2.79
N HIS A 69 3.56 19.15 3.94
CA HIS A 69 2.51 20.16 3.99
C HIS A 69 2.97 21.50 3.45
N ALA A 70 2.10 22.13 2.65
CA ALA A 70 2.22 23.56 2.37
C ALA A 70 1.92 24.37 3.65
N PRO A 71 2.57 25.53 3.85
CA PRO A 71 2.19 26.46 4.91
C PRO A 71 0.70 26.77 4.85
N SER A 72 0.04 26.79 6.01
CA SER A 72 -1.32 27.33 6.08
C SER A 72 -1.27 28.81 5.77
N VAL A 73 -1.84 29.20 4.63
CA VAL A 73 -2.06 30.61 4.24
C VAL A 73 -3.20 31.23 5.03
#